data_AF-A0A2M9BH86-F1
#
_entry.id   AF-A0A2M9BH86-F1
#
_cell.length_a   1.000
_cell.length_b   1.000
_cell.length_c   1.000
_cell.angle_alpha   90.00
_cell.angle_beta   90.00
_cell.angle_gamma   90.00
#
_symmetry.space_group_name_H-M   'P 1'
#
loop_
_entity.id
_entity.type
_entity.pdbx_description
1 polymer ?
#
loop_
_entity_poly.entity_id
_entity_poly.type
_entity_poly.pdbx_seq_one_letter_code
_entity_poly.pdbx_strand_id
1 'polypeptide(L)'
;MRVTTHGVGRASRSAYDDRVIETEEAGRADLPARDAASEATGLRSALAWLMVVGGGIGILASSILTYDKLKVAENPDAALACTLNAWVDCGGVVTSSQSSLLGFPNTFLGMIGFAVVVTLGMLLLSGVRLPEWFWVGLQIGVVLAIALITFLQYTSIYTLVRLCPYCMVVWTVTIPLFVSVTARNLRAWRPTWGFSRFVSDWTLLIVLLWYVAVLSLIWFQFGPDRLFA
;
A
#
# COMPACT_ATOMS: atom_id res chain seq x y z
N MET A 1 43.27 63.02 -11.87
CA MET A 1 42.18 62.21 -11.30
C MET A 1 41.62 61.30 -12.39
N ARG A 2 42.01 60.02 -12.42
CA ARG A 2 41.45 59.01 -13.35
C ARG A 2 40.97 57.86 -12.50
N VAL A 3 39.65 57.64 -12.46
CA VAL A 3 39.03 56.50 -11.80
C VAL A 3 39.02 55.37 -12.83
N THR A 4 39.76 54.29 -12.57
CA THR A 4 39.71 53.05 -13.36
C THR A 4 38.60 52.16 -12.81
N THR A 5 37.56 51.93 -13.61
CA THR A 5 36.53 50.93 -13.35
C THR A 5 37.07 49.53 -13.65
N HIS A 6 37.18 48.72 -12.60
CA HIS A 6 37.68 47.34 -12.64
C HIS A 6 36.70 46.40 -13.37
N GLY A 7 37.17 45.71 -14.40
CA GLY A 7 36.46 44.67 -15.16
C GLY A 7 36.33 43.34 -14.42
N VAL A 8 35.58 43.30 -13.32
CA VAL A 8 35.44 42.10 -12.46
C VAL A 8 34.18 41.25 -12.80
N GLY A 9 33.35 41.67 -13.75
CA GLY A 9 32.00 41.10 -13.93
C GLY A 9 31.80 39.99 -14.97
N ARG A 10 32.76 39.73 -15.87
CA ARG A 10 32.56 38.82 -17.03
C ARG A 10 33.20 37.44 -16.87
N ALA A 11 34.40 37.37 -16.28
CA ALA A 11 35.11 36.10 -16.06
C ALA A 11 34.43 35.23 -14.98
N SER A 12 33.88 35.83 -13.93
CA SER A 12 33.19 35.10 -12.85
C SER A 12 31.83 34.56 -13.28
N ARG A 13 31.17 35.19 -14.25
CA ARG A 13 29.89 34.73 -14.81
C ARG A 13 30.06 33.51 -15.71
N SER A 14 31.10 33.48 -16.56
CA SER A 14 31.43 32.29 -17.38
C SER A 14 31.71 31.08 -16.49
N ALA A 15 32.60 31.23 -15.52
CA ALA A 15 32.95 30.14 -14.61
C ALA A 15 31.80 29.68 -13.68
N TYR A 16 30.76 30.51 -13.50
CA TYR A 16 29.54 30.10 -12.81
C TYR A 16 28.63 29.30 -13.74
N ASP A 17 28.43 29.79 -14.97
CA ASP A 17 27.62 29.13 -16.01
C ASP A 17 28.21 27.76 -16.38
N ASP A 18 29.52 27.68 -16.56
CA ASP A 18 30.25 26.44 -16.85
C ASP A 18 30.04 25.38 -15.76
N ARG A 19 30.04 25.80 -14.48
CA ARG A 19 29.78 24.89 -13.34
C ARG A 19 28.33 24.46 -13.24
N VAL A 20 27.38 25.33 -13.58
CA VAL A 20 25.95 24.98 -13.59
C VAL A 20 25.69 23.96 -14.68
N ILE A 21 26.21 24.17 -15.89
CA ILE A 21 26.10 23.23 -17.01
C ILE A 21 26.73 21.90 -16.64
N GLU A 22 27.93 21.89 -16.04
CA GLU A 22 28.61 20.67 -15.62
C GLU A 22 27.81 19.90 -14.54
N THR A 23 27.15 20.61 -13.60
CA THR A 23 26.25 19.98 -12.62
C THR A 23 24.95 19.47 -13.23
N GLU A 24 24.39 20.13 -14.24
CA GLU A 24 23.20 19.69 -14.96
C GLU A 24 23.50 18.50 -15.88
N GLU A 25 24.65 18.49 -16.54
CA GLU A 25 25.15 17.37 -17.35
C GLU A 25 25.51 16.16 -16.49
N ALA A 26 26.16 16.37 -15.34
CA ALA A 26 26.41 15.31 -14.35
C ALA A 26 25.09 14.74 -13.81
N GLY A 27 24.13 15.59 -13.47
CA GLY A 27 22.79 15.16 -13.04
C GLY A 27 22.01 14.44 -14.15
N ARG A 28 22.18 14.85 -15.41
CA ARG A 28 21.55 14.23 -16.58
C ARG A 28 22.22 12.91 -16.99
N ALA A 29 23.51 12.73 -16.71
CA ALA A 29 24.19 11.45 -16.83
C ALA A 29 23.81 10.46 -15.72
N ASP A 30 23.49 10.96 -14.52
CA ASP A 30 23.03 10.14 -13.39
C ASP A 30 21.57 9.64 -13.53
N LEU A 31 20.70 10.39 -14.21
CA LEU A 31 19.31 10.00 -14.49
C LEU A 31 19.18 8.64 -15.22
N PRO A 32 19.83 8.41 -16.38
CA PRO A 32 19.74 7.13 -17.09
C PRO A 32 20.42 5.99 -16.33
N ALA A 33 21.46 6.26 -15.53
CA ALA A 33 22.12 5.25 -14.69
C ALA A 33 21.23 4.81 -13.51
N ARG A 34 20.51 5.75 -12.87
CA ARG A 34 19.49 5.45 -11.84
C ARG A 34 18.27 4.74 -12.40
N ASP A 35 17.84 5.13 -13.60
CA ASP A 35 16.72 4.50 -14.30
C ASP A 35 17.07 3.06 -14.69
N ALA A 36 18.26 2.83 -15.26
CA ALA A 36 18.77 1.49 -15.59
C ALA A 36 19.00 0.63 -14.34
N ALA A 37 19.47 1.21 -13.22
CA ALA A 37 19.59 0.50 -11.95
C ALA A 37 18.22 0.17 -11.35
N SER A 38 17.20 1.03 -11.51
CA SER A 38 15.82 0.78 -11.08
C SER A 38 15.08 -0.21 -11.99
N GLU A 39 15.43 -0.32 -13.27
CA GLU A 39 14.93 -1.34 -14.20
C GLU A 39 15.63 -2.69 -13.98
N ALA A 40 16.94 -2.67 -13.72
CA ALA A 40 17.71 -3.87 -13.38
C ALA A 40 17.37 -4.41 -11.98
N THR A 41 16.97 -3.54 -11.05
CA THR A 41 16.45 -3.96 -9.74
C THR A 41 14.99 -4.38 -9.92
N GLY A 42 14.72 -5.68 -9.98
CA GLY A 42 13.37 -6.28 -10.12
C GLY A 42 12.31 -5.81 -9.10
N LEU A 43 12.67 -4.93 -8.16
CA LEU A 43 11.81 -4.27 -7.18
C LEU A 43 10.71 -3.38 -7.82
N ARG A 44 11.00 -2.66 -8.92
CA ARG A 44 9.95 -1.85 -9.62
C ARG A 44 8.90 -2.76 -10.26
N SER A 45 9.37 -3.83 -10.90
CA SER A 45 8.51 -4.86 -11.50
C SER A 45 7.71 -5.61 -10.43
N ALA A 46 8.35 -6.00 -9.32
CA ALA A 46 7.70 -6.68 -8.21
C ALA A 46 6.61 -5.83 -7.54
N LEU A 47 6.86 -4.55 -7.29
CA LEU A 47 5.83 -3.64 -6.75
C LEU A 47 4.66 -3.47 -7.72
N ALA A 48 4.93 -3.30 -9.03
CA ALA A 48 3.88 -3.15 -10.02
C ALA A 48 3.00 -4.42 -10.11
N TRP A 49 3.61 -5.61 -10.12
CA TRP A 49 2.88 -6.88 -10.06
C TRP A 49 2.09 -7.06 -8.77
N LEU A 50 2.67 -6.68 -7.62
CA LEU A 50 1.96 -6.69 -6.34
C LEU A 50 0.72 -5.78 -6.38
N MET A 51 0.83 -4.60 -6.98
CA MET A 51 -0.29 -3.67 -7.14
C MET A 51 -1.38 -4.24 -8.05
N VAL A 52 -1.02 -4.86 -9.17
CA VAL A 52 -1.99 -5.45 -10.11
C VAL A 52 -2.65 -6.70 -9.53
N VAL A 53 -1.86 -7.67 -9.07
CA VAL A 53 -2.37 -8.96 -8.59
C VAL A 53 -3.01 -8.80 -7.21
N GLY A 54 -2.31 -8.16 -6.27
CA GLY A 54 -2.83 -7.90 -4.93
C GLY A 54 -4.05 -6.98 -4.96
N GLY A 55 -4.03 -5.95 -5.81
CA GLY A 55 -5.19 -5.10 -6.05
C GLY A 55 -6.35 -5.87 -6.68
N GLY A 56 -6.12 -6.71 -7.69
CA GLY A 56 -7.15 -7.53 -8.31
C GLY A 56 -7.81 -8.50 -7.32
N ILE A 57 -7.02 -9.18 -6.50
CA ILE A 57 -7.50 -10.03 -5.41
C ILE A 57 -8.33 -9.22 -4.40
N GLY A 58 -7.86 -8.02 -4.04
CA GLY A 58 -8.56 -7.11 -3.14
C GLY A 58 -9.91 -6.63 -3.68
N ILE A 59 -9.98 -6.31 -4.97
CA ILE A 59 -11.24 -5.97 -5.66
C ILE A 59 -12.19 -7.16 -5.58
N LEU A 60 -11.74 -8.35 -6.00
CA LEU A 60 -12.57 -9.55 -6.02
C LEU A 60 -13.15 -9.85 -4.63
N ALA A 61 -12.30 -9.88 -3.60
CA ALA A 61 -12.74 -10.07 -2.23
C ALA A 61 -13.77 -8.99 -1.82
N SER A 62 -13.44 -7.71 -2.02
CA SER A 62 -14.32 -6.60 -1.65
C SER A 62 -15.67 -6.63 -2.38
N SER A 63 -15.69 -7.06 -3.65
CA SER A 63 -16.91 -7.24 -4.43
C SER A 63 -17.77 -8.37 -3.87
N ILE A 64 -17.15 -9.50 -3.48
CA ILE A 64 -17.86 -10.62 -2.85
C ILE A 64 -18.46 -10.19 -1.51
N LEU A 65 -17.72 -9.50 -0.63
CA LEU A 65 -18.31 -9.00 0.62
C LEU A 65 -19.45 -8.02 0.38
N THR A 66 -19.35 -7.18 -0.66
CA THR A 66 -20.40 -6.22 -0.99
C THR A 66 -21.66 -6.96 -1.46
N TYR A 67 -21.50 -7.96 -2.33
CA TYR A 67 -22.58 -8.82 -2.77
C TYR A 67 -23.25 -9.54 -1.61
N ASP A 68 -22.46 -10.16 -0.73
CA ASP A 68 -22.96 -10.85 0.47
C ASP A 68 -23.73 -9.90 1.39
N LYS A 69 -23.22 -8.68 1.59
CA LYS A 69 -23.89 -7.68 2.41
C LYS A 69 -25.21 -7.21 1.82
N LEU A 70 -25.30 -7.06 0.50
CA LEU A 70 -26.55 -6.73 -0.18
C LEU A 70 -27.56 -7.88 -0.07
N LYS A 71 -27.10 -9.12 -0.26
CA LYS A 71 -27.94 -10.32 -0.15
C LYS A 71 -28.54 -10.46 1.25
N VAL A 72 -27.76 -10.19 2.30
CA VAL A 72 -28.26 -10.21 3.68
C VAL A 72 -29.19 -9.03 3.98
N ALA A 73 -28.97 -7.88 3.34
CA ALA A 73 -29.89 -6.74 3.47
C ALA A 73 -31.27 -7.03 2.86
N GLU A 74 -31.33 -7.84 1.79
CA GLU A 74 -32.59 -8.31 1.18
C GLU A 74 -33.23 -9.45 1.96
N ASN A 75 -32.44 -10.43 2.40
CA ASN A 75 -32.88 -11.57 3.18
C ASN A 75 -31.92 -11.81 4.36
N PRO A 76 -32.30 -11.41 5.59
CA PRO A 76 -31.46 -11.60 6.78
C PRO A 76 -31.07 -13.06 7.06
N ASP A 77 -31.91 -14.01 6.62
CA ASP A 77 -31.67 -15.46 6.78
C ASP A 77 -30.91 -16.09 5.60
N ALA A 78 -30.36 -15.27 4.69
CA ALA A 78 -29.58 -15.77 3.57
C ALA A 78 -28.34 -16.54 4.07
N ALA A 79 -28.16 -17.77 3.59
CA ALA A 79 -26.92 -18.52 3.81
C ALA A 79 -25.78 -17.92 2.95
N LEU A 80 -24.67 -17.55 3.60
CA LEU A 80 -23.45 -17.11 2.92
C LEU A 80 -22.52 -18.30 2.70
N ALA A 81 -21.85 -18.32 1.55
CA ALA A 81 -20.93 -19.40 1.18
C ALA A 81 -19.69 -19.51 2.10
N CYS A 82 -19.38 -18.44 2.84
CA CYS A 82 -18.23 -18.38 3.75
C CYS A 82 -18.62 -18.40 5.23
N THR A 83 -19.85 -18.80 5.55
CA THR A 83 -20.25 -19.15 6.92
C THR A 83 -20.07 -20.66 7.10
N LEU A 84 -18.95 -21.05 7.70
CA LEU A 84 -18.55 -22.46 7.85
C LEU A 84 -18.86 -23.01 9.24
N ASN A 85 -18.64 -22.20 10.28
CA ASN A 85 -18.94 -22.53 11.67
C ASN A 85 -19.23 -21.24 12.45
N ALA A 86 -19.47 -21.35 13.77
CA ALA A 86 -19.82 -20.22 14.62
C ALA A 86 -18.73 -19.13 14.71
N TRP A 87 -17.48 -19.49 14.41
CA TRP A 87 -16.31 -18.61 14.54
C TRP A 87 -15.84 -18.07 13.19
N VAL A 88 -15.98 -18.87 12.12
CA VAL A 88 -15.71 -18.52 10.72
C VAL A 88 -17.03 -18.18 10.05
N ASP A 89 -17.47 -16.94 10.29
CA ASP A 89 -18.77 -16.45 9.86
C ASP A 89 -18.66 -15.07 9.22
N CYS A 90 -18.77 -15.04 7.89
CA CYS A 90 -18.89 -13.80 7.14
C CYS A 90 -20.16 -13.02 7.49
N GLY A 91 -21.29 -13.71 7.69
CA GLY A 91 -22.62 -13.12 7.90
C GLY A 91 -22.63 -12.22 9.12
N GLY A 92 -22.12 -12.74 10.24
CA GLY A 92 -21.98 -12.02 11.49
C GLY A 92 -21.02 -10.83 11.45
N VAL A 93 -20.09 -10.78 10.51
CA VAL A 93 -19.20 -9.63 10.31
C VAL A 93 -19.85 -8.57 9.42
N VAL A 94 -20.48 -8.97 8.31
CA VAL A 94 -21.09 -8.02 7.34
C VAL A 94 -22.37 -7.36 7.83
N THR A 95 -23.05 -7.96 8.81
CA THR A 95 -24.24 -7.40 9.47
C THR A 95 -23.92 -6.49 10.64
N SER A 96 -22.68 -6.52 11.14
CA SER A 96 -22.27 -5.71 12.29
C SER A 96 -22.32 -4.21 11.97
N SER A 97 -22.62 -3.37 12.95
CA SER A 97 -22.58 -1.90 12.77
C SER A 97 -21.22 -1.39 12.30
N GLN A 98 -20.15 -2.12 12.62
CA GLN A 98 -18.77 -1.73 12.31
C GLN A 98 -18.42 -1.95 10.84
N SER A 99 -19.28 -2.64 10.10
CA SER A 99 -19.15 -2.84 8.66
C SER A 99 -19.67 -1.67 7.80
N SER A 100 -20.19 -0.59 8.44
CA SER A 100 -20.65 0.64 7.79
C SER A 100 -20.24 1.91 8.59
N LEU A 101 -18.95 2.11 8.83
CA LEU A 101 -18.46 3.19 9.72
C LEU A 101 -18.74 4.59 9.20
N LEU A 102 -18.72 4.78 7.88
CA LEU A 102 -18.95 6.08 7.24
C LEU A 102 -20.40 6.26 6.77
N GLY A 103 -21.34 5.46 7.29
CA GLY A 103 -22.74 5.44 6.87
C GLY A 103 -23.00 4.63 5.58
N PHE A 104 -21.96 4.13 4.93
CA PHE A 104 -22.03 3.20 3.80
C PHE A 104 -21.13 1.98 4.04
N PRO A 105 -21.34 0.84 3.35
CA PRO A 105 -20.54 -0.35 3.55
C PRO A 105 -19.04 -0.09 3.30
N ASN A 106 -18.21 -0.45 4.29
CA ASN A 106 -16.75 -0.25 4.19
C ASN A 106 -16.13 -0.98 2.98
N THR A 107 -16.80 -2.03 2.49
CA THR A 107 -16.40 -2.82 1.32
C THR A 107 -16.33 -2.00 0.03
N PHE A 108 -17.10 -0.90 -0.07
CA PHE A 108 -16.98 0.05 -1.18
C PHE A 108 -15.65 0.79 -1.20
N LEU A 109 -15.13 1.17 -0.02
CA LEU A 109 -13.79 1.77 0.07
C LEU A 109 -12.72 0.82 -0.44
N GLY A 110 -12.85 -0.47 -0.11
CA GLY A 110 -11.98 -1.52 -0.63
C GLY A 110 -12.01 -1.58 -2.15
N MET A 111 -13.19 -1.69 -2.75
CA MET A 111 -13.33 -1.75 -4.22
C MET A 111 -12.70 -0.54 -4.91
N ILE A 112 -12.99 0.68 -4.45
CA ILE A 112 -12.45 1.91 -5.05
C ILE A 112 -10.93 1.99 -4.85
N GLY A 113 -10.46 1.76 -3.62
CA GLY A 113 -9.05 1.83 -3.28
C GLY A 113 -8.21 0.84 -4.08
N PHE A 114 -8.66 -0.43 -4.15
CA PHE A 114 -7.95 -1.44 -4.92
C PHE A 114 -8.05 -1.20 -6.43
N ALA A 115 -9.16 -0.68 -6.95
CA ALA A 115 -9.25 -0.28 -8.37
C ALA A 115 -8.21 0.78 -8.74
N VAL A 116 -8.02 1.79 -7.87
CA VAL A 116 -6.96 2.79 -8.04
C VAL A 116 -5.58 2.13 -8.02
N VAL A 117 -5.33 1.23 -7.06
CA VAL A 117 -4.05 0.50 -6.95
C VAL A 117 -3.76 -0.33 -8.21
N VAL A 118 -4.73 -1.08 -8.72
CA VAL A 118 -4.58 -1.86 -9.96
C VAL A 118 -4.28 -0.94 -11.14
N THR A 119 -5.00 0.17 -11.27
CA THR A 119 -4.79 1.16 -12.35
C THR A 119 -3.37 1.69 -12.32
N LEU A 120 -2.89 2.11 -11.15
CA LEU A 120 -1.51 2.59 -10.98
C LEU A 120 -0.48 1.49 -11.24
N GLY A 121 -0.75 0.25 -10.82
CA GLY A 121 0.09 -0.91 -11.11
C GLY A 121 0.23 -1.17 -12.61
N MET A 122 -0.88 -1.14 -13.35
CA MET A 122 -0.89 -1.30 -14.81
C MET A 122 -0.11 -0.18 -15.52
N LEU A 123 -0.26 1.07 -15.07
CA LEU A 123 0.55 2.18 -15.59
C LEU A 123 2.04 1.91 -15.38
N LEU A 124 2.44 1.41 -14.21
CA LEU A 124 3.84 1.09 -13.93
C LEU A 124 4.37 -0.06 -14.80
N LEU A 125 3.57 -1.11 -15.05
CA LEU A 125 3.92 -2.21 -15.94
C LEU A 125 4.06 -1.75 -17.40
N SER A 126 3.27 -0.75 -17.83
CA SER A 126 3.39 -0.14 -19.15
C SER A 126 4.60 0.78 -19.33
N GLY A 127 5.45 0.92 -18.30
CA GLY A 127 6.66 1.75 -18.33
C GLY A 127 6.41 3.23 -17.98
N VAL A 128 5.17 3.60 -17.61
CA VAL A 128 4.85 4.99 -17.26
C VAL A 128 5.60 5.40 -15.99
N ARG A 129 6.18 6.60 -16.02
CA ARG A 129 6.79 7.25 -14.86
C ARG A 129 5.74 8.10 -14.19
N LEU A 130 5.23 7.63 -13.05
CA LEU A 130 4.26 8.37 -12.25
C LEU A 130 4.95 9.54 -11.53
N PRO A 131 4.42 10.78 -11.62
CA PRO A 131 4.97 11.92 -10.90
C PRO A 131 4.78 11.77 -9.38
N GLU A 132 5.60 12.48 -8.60
CA GLU A 132 5.68 12.36 -7.14
C GLU A 132 4.34 12.58 -6.40
N TRP A 133 3.45 13.43 -6.92
CA TRP A 133 2.17 13.69 -6.28
C TRP A 133 1.26 12.44 -6.23
N PHE A 134 1.34 11.54 -7.23
CA PHE A 134 0.64 10.26 -7.17
C PHE A 134 1.22 9.36 -6.08
N TRP A 135 2.53 9.41 -5.85
CA TRP A 135 3.19 8.64 -4.79
C TRP A 135 2.81 9.14 -3.40
N VAL A 136 2.67 10.45 -3.22
CA VAL A 136 2.14 11.05 -1.99
C VAL A 136 0.68 10.64 -1.77
N GLY A 137 -0.17 10.76 -2.80
CA GLY A 137 -1.57 10.35 -2.73
C GLY A 137 -1.73 8.86 -2.42
N LEU A 138 -0.93 8.01 -3.07
CA LEU A 138 -0.91 6.57 -2.82
C LEU A 138 -0.45 6.26 -1.39
N GLN A 139 0.59 6.95 -0.88
CA GLN A 139 1.04 6.79 0.51
C GLN A 139 -0.07 7.11 1.51
N ILE A 140 -0.75 8.25 1.32
CA ILE A 140 -1.88 8.66 2.17
C ILE A 140 -2.98 7.58 2.10
N GLY A 141 -3.31 7.12 0.89
CA GLY A 141 -4.30 6.07 0.68
C GLY A 141 -3.95 4.76 1.41
N VAL A 142 -2.71 4.26 1.28
CA VAL A 142 -2.32 3.00 1.95
C VAL A 142 -2.19 3.15 3.47
N VAL A 143 -1.84 4.33 3.98
CA VAL A 143 -1.83 4.63 5.43
C VAL A 143 -3.26 4.61 5.99
N LEU A 144 -4.21 5.25 5.30
CA LEU A 144 -5.61 5.22 5.69
C LEU A 144 -6.18 3.80 5.62
N ALA A 145 -5.85 3.07 4.56
CA ALA A 145 -6.29 1.68 4.38
C ALA A 145 -5.77 0.77 5.50
N ILE A 146 -4.48 0.84 5.83
CA ILE A 146 -3.91 -0.03 6.87
C ILE A 146 -4.43 0.34 8.27
N ALA A 147 -4.66 1.62 8.55
CA ALA A 147 -5.28 2.05 9.80
C ALA A 147 -6.71 1.50 9.94
N LEU A 148 -7.53 1.64 8.88
CA LEU A 148 -8.89 1.10 8.86
C LEU A 148 -8.90 -0.42 9.01
N ILE A 149 -8.04 -1.14 8.29
CA ILE A 149 -7.96 -2.60 8.37
C ILE A 149 -7.50 -3.07 9.75
N THR A 150 -6.52 -2.40 10.36
CA THR A 150 -6.06 -2.75 11.71
C THR A 150 -7.15 -2.51 12.76
N PHE A 151 -7.95 -1.46 12.59
CA PHE A 151 -9.13 -1.21 13.43
C PHE A 151 -10.20 -2.30 13.26
N LEU A 152 -10.50 -2.71 12.01
CA LEU A 152 -11.45 -3.77 11.73
C LEU A 152 -10.96 -5.15 12.19
N GLN A 153 -9.65 -5.41 12.09
CA GLN A 153 -8.98 -6.59 12.66
C GLN A 153 -9.25 -6.70 14.16
N TYR A 154 -8.93 -5.63 14.89
CA TYR A 154 -9.15 -5.58 16.33
C TYR A 154 -10.61 -5.83 16.69
N THR A 155 -11.52 -5.16 15.98
CA THR A 155 -12.98 -5.33 16.18
C THR A 155 -13.44 -6.77 15.90
N SER A 156 -12.95 -7.39 14.83
CA SER A 156 -13.32 -8.77 14.46
C SER A 156 -12.84 -9.78 15.51
N ILE A 157 -11.61 -9.62 15.98
CA ILE A 157 -10.95 -10.57 16.91
C ILE A 157 -11.49 -10.39 18.34
N TYR A 158 -11.54 -9.16 18.85
CA TYR A 158 -11.79 -8.90 20.27
C TYR A 158 -13.23 -8.49 20.59
N THR A 159 -13.96 -7.90 19.64
CA THR A 159 -15.33 -7.41 19.88
C THR A 159 -16.38 -8.39 19.36
N LEU A 160 -16.25 -8.79 18.09
CA LEU A 160 -17.19 -9.71 17.44
C LEU A 160 -16.85 -11.17 17.71
N VAL A 161 -15.57 -11.47 17.95
CA VAL A 161 -15.02 -12.84 18.09
C VAL A 161 -15.44 -13.72 16.90
N ARG A 162 -15.34 -13.16 15.69
CA ARG A 162 -15.65 -13.84 14.41
C ARG A 162 -14.57 -13.54 13.38
N LEU A 163 -14.33 -14.49 12.48
CA LEU A 163 -13.31 -14.46 11.45
C LEU A 163 -13.98 -14.59 10.08
N CYS A 164 -13.81 -13.58 9.23
CA CYS A 164 -14.34 -13.60 7.87
C CYS A 164 -13.19 -13.89 6.89
N PRO A 165 -13.20 -15.03 6.15
CA PRO A 165 -12.13 -15.39 5.22
C PRO A 165 -11.86 -14.32 4.16
N TYR A 166 -12.89 -13.66 3.65
CA TYR A 166 -12.68 -12.59 2.66
C TYR A 166 -12.10 -11.31 3.27
N CYS A 167 -12.46 -10.95 4.51
CA CYS A 167 -11.74 -9.90 5.23
C CYS A 167 -10.26 -10.25 5.41
N MET A 168 -9.95 -11.54 5.61
CA MET A 168 -8.57 -11.99 5.67
C MET A 168 -7.84 -11.84 4.35
N VAL A 169 -8.50 -12.11 3.23
CA VAL A 169 -7.90 -11.86 1.93
C VAL A 169 -7.56 -10.38 1.77
N VAL A 170 -8.48 -9.49 2.15
CA VAL A 170 -8.27 -8.03 2.08
C VAL A 170 -7.08 -7.59 2.94
N TRP A 171 -7.02 -7.99 4.22
CA TRP A 171 -5.87 -7.63 5.05
C TRP A 171 -4.55 -8.21 4.50
N THR A 172 -4.62 -9.37 3.84
CA THR A 172 -3.44 -10.11 3.40
C THR A 172 -2.79 -9.37 2.26
N VAL A 173 -3.57 -8.77 1.37
CA VAL A 173 -3.03 -7.97 0.26
C VAL A 173 -2.66 -6.55 0.68
N THR A 174 -3.37 -5.93 1.64
CA THR A 174 -3.08 -4.55 2.03
C THR A 174 -1.78 -4.38 2.80
N ILE A 175 -1.42 -5.33 3.67
CA ILE A 175 -0.14 -5.30 4.43
C ILE A 175 1.08 -5.18 3.49
N PRO A 176 1.32 -6.09 2.52
CA PRO A 176 2.47 -6.00 1.63
C PRO A 176 2.40 -4.77 0.72
N LEU A 177 1.21 -4.33 0.29
CA LEU A 177 1.05 -3.09 -0.46
C LEU A 177 1.55 -1.89 0.36
N PHE A 178 1.10 -1.76 1.61
CA PHE A 178 1.52 -0.68 2.50
C PHE A 178 3.04 -0.69 2.71
N VAL A 179 3.63 -1.83 3.07
CA VAL A 179 5.07 -1.92 3.35
C VAL A 179 5.88 -1.63 2.09
N SER A 180 5.49 -2.17 0.93
CA SER A 180 6.24 -2.00 -0.33
C SER A 180 6.15 -0.57 -0.88
N VAL A 181 4.96 0.05 -0.84
CA VAL A 181 4.79 1.46 -1.22
C VAL A 181 5.58 2.37 -0.26
N THR A 182 5.51 2.10 1.03
CA THR A 182 6.25 2.88 2.04
C THR A 182 7.76 2.76 1.86
N ALA A 183 8.28 1.55 1.64
CA ALA A 183 9.71 1.31 1.37
C ALA A 183 10.18 2.11 0.15
N ARG A 184 9.44 2.02 -0.96
CA ARG A 184 9.73 2.76 -2.19
C ARG A 184 9.75 4.27 -1.95
N ASN A 185 8.71 4.82 -1.32
CA ASN A 185 8.61 6.24 -1.04
C ASN A 185 9.71 6.73 -0.09
N LEU A 186 10.08 5.91 0.89
CA LEU A 186 11.14 6.24 1.83
C LEU A 186 12.52 6.26 1.17
N ARG A 187 12.79 5.36 0.20
CA ARG A 187 13.99 5.42 -0.64
C ARG A 187 14.03 6.66 -1.52
N ALA A 188 12.90 7.05 -2.09
CA ALA A 188 12.80 8.21 -2.97
C ALA A 188 12.95 9.54 -2.19
N TRP A 189 12.21 9.69 -1.08
CA TRP A 189 12.12 10.97 -0.36
C TRP A 189 13.23 11.17 0.68
N ARG A 190 13.75 10.08 1.27
CA ARG A 190 14.73 10.15 2.39
C ARG A 190 15.86 9.10 2.23
N PRO A 191 16.66 9.13 1.16
CA PRO A 191 17.65 8.09 0.83
C PRO A 191 18.81 7.96 1.85
N THR A 192 19.17 9.04 2.54
CA THR A 192 20.29 9.06 3.50
C THR A 192 19.88 8.64 4.91
N TRP A 193 18.58 8.44 5.17
CA TRP A 193 18.10 8.06 6.48
C TRP A 193 18.31 6.55 6.70
N GLY A 194 18.99 6.15 7.78
CA GLY A 194 19.25 4.73 8.07
C GLY A 194 17.97 3.88 8.12
N PHE A 195 16.86 4.46 8.58
CA PHE A 195 15.55 3.82 8.58
C PHE A 195 15.02 3.50 7.17
N SER A 196 15.36 4.31 6.16
CA SER A 196 14.99 4.09 4.76
C SER A 196 15.57 2.80 4.18
N ARG A 197 16.86 2.58 4.45
CA ARG A 197 17.53 1.32 4.08
C ARG A 197 16.93 0.15 4.82
N PHE A 198 16.75 0.27 6.14
CA PHE A 198 16.17 -0.80 6.96
C PHE A 198 14.80 -1.26 6.43
N VAL A 199 13.82 -0.37 6.28
CA VAL A 199 12.46 -0.75 5.84
C VAL A 199 12.49 -1.43 4.47
N SER A 200 13.39 -1.00 3.61
CA SER A 200 13.41 -1.47 2.24
C SER A 200 14.20 -2.75 2.02
N ASP A 201 15.30 -2.94 2.75
CA ASP A 201 16.08 -4.19 2.69
C ASP A 201 15.33 -5.32 3.43
N TRP A 202 14.54 -4.97 4.45
CA TRP A 202 13.78 -5.92 5.26
C TRP A 202 12.28 -5.93 4.95
N THR A 203 11.85 -5.43 3.78
CA THR A 203 10.43 -5.35 3.39
C THR A 203 9.71 -6.70 3.55
N LEU A 204 10.28 -7.80 3.06
CA LEU A 204 9.70 -9.14 3.21
C LEU A 204 9.64 -9.58 4.67
N LEU A 205 10.69 -9.33 5.45
CA LEU A 205 10.71 -9.69 6.87
C LEU A 205 9.64 -8.92 7.64
N ILE A 206 9.47 -7.62 7.38
CA ILE A 206 8.43 -6.79 8.02
C ILE A 206 7.05 -7.35 7.72
N VAL A 207 6.77 -7.72 6.46
CA VAL A 207 5.50 -8.35 6.07
C VAL A 207 5.29 -9.67 6.81
N LEU A 208 6.31 -10.54 6.82
CA LEU A 208 6.24 -11.83 7.52
C LEU A 208 6.02 -11.68 9.02
N LEU A 209 6.72 -10.76 9.67
CA LEU A 209 6.55 -10.47 11.09
C LEU A 209 5.15 -9.94 11.40
N TRP A 210 4.58 -9.12 10.51
CA TRP A 210 3.20 -8.66 10.65
C TRP A 210 2.21 -9.82 10.53
N TYR A 211 2.37 -10.71 9.56
CA TYR A 211 1.54 -11.91 9.47
C TYR A 211 1.67 -12.80 10.71
N VAL A 212 2.90 -13.03 11.20
CA VAL A 212 3.12 -13.77 12.44
C VAL A 212 2.40 -13.10 13.60
N ALA A 213 2.47 -11.77 13.73
CA ALA A 213 1.76 -11.04 14.77
C ALA A 213 0.24 -11.26 14.65
N VAL A 214 -0.36 -11.04 13.48
CA VAL A 214 -1.81 -11.23 13.27
C VAL A 214 -2.24 -12.67 13.53
N LEU A 215 -1.52 -13.65 12.99
CA LEU A 215 -1.80 -15.07 13.20
C LEU A 215 -1.66 -15.45 14.68
N SER A 216 -0.69 -14.88 15.39
CA SER A 216 -0.55 -15.09 16.83
C SER A 216 -1.75 -14.53 17.59
N LEU A 217 -2.22 -13.32 17.25
CA LEU A 217 -3.41 -12.74 17.88
C LEU A 217 -4.66 -13.60 17.64
N ILE A 218 -4.84 -14.13 16.43
CA ILE A 218 -5.92 -15.07 16.09
C ILE A 218 -5.77 -16.36 16.91
N TRP A 219 -4.57 -16.94 16.95
CA TRP A 219 -4.30 -18.17 17.68
C TRP A 219 -4.57 -18.03 19.17
N PHE A 220 -4.12 -16.94 19.81
CA PHE A 220 -4.35 -16.72 21.24
C PHE A 220 -5.82 -16.46 21.58
N GLN A 221 -6.57 -15.81 20.68
CA GLN A 221 -7.97 -15.48 20.95
C GLN A 221 -8.93 -16.64 20.65
N PHE A 222 -8.71 -17.38 19.56
CA PHE A 222 -9.60 -18.45 19.13
C PHE A 222 -9.11 -19.82 19.61
N GLY A 223 -7.80 -20.04 19.69
CA GLY A 223 -7.22 -21.35 20.03
C GLY A 223 -7.53 -22.43 18.98
N PRO A 224 -6.84 -23.59 19.06
CA PRO A 224 -7.13 -24.73 18.18
C PRO A 224 -8.56 -25.25 18.36
N ASP A 225 -9.09 -25.20 19.58
CA ASP A 225 -10.40 -25.77 19.91
C ASP A 225 -11.58 -25.04 19.27
N ARG A 226 -11.46 -23.73 18.97
CA ARG A 226 -12.54 -22.97 18.29
C ARG A 226 -12.35 -22.87 16.78
N LEU A 227 -11.11 -22.96 16.29
CA LEU A 227 -10.84 -22.89 14.86
C LEU A 227 -11.22 -24.19 14.12
N PHE A 228 -11.12 -25.34 14.80
CA PHE A 228 -11.34 -26.67 14.21
C PHE A 228 -12.57 -27.41 14.75
N ALA A 229 -13.40 -26.75 15.58
CA ALA A 229 -14.71 -27.25 16.00
C ALA A 229 -15.82 -26.81 15.04
#